data_AF-A0A7X3GA74-F1
#
_entry.id   AF-A0A7X3GA74-F1
#
_cell.length_a   1.000
_cell.length_b   1.000
_cell.length_c   1.000
_cell.angle_alpha   90.00
_cell.angle_beta   90.00
_cell.angle_gamma   90.00
#
_symmetry.space_group_name_H-M   'P 1'
#
loop_
_entity.id
_entity.type
_entity.pdbx_description
1 polymer ?
#
loop_
_entity_poly.entity_id
_entity_poly.type
_entity_poly.pdbx_seq_one_letter_code
_entity_poly.pdbx_strand_id
1 'polypeptide(L)'
;LPQGTKVGFKTPVDTSTEGDKQGTVEVTYPDGSKEDVPVIVKVVAPDADKYTPAGKTQTVKPNETPQAVNSIENASSLPEGTQFAFKAPVNTSSEGDKSAVVVVTYPDGTRDEVPVTVKV
;
A
#
# COMPACT_ATOMS: atom_id res chain seq x y z
N LEU A 1 16.98 21.65 16.39
CA LEU A 1 15.87 22.49 16.91
C LEU A 1 15.85 22.35 18.43
N PRO A 2 15.61 23.43 19.19
CA PRO A 2 15.43 23.36 20.64
C PRO A 2 14.31 22.38 21.06
N GLN A 3 14.41 21.80 22.26
CA GLN A 3 13.32 20.99 22.81
C GLN A 3 12.07 21.86 22.99
N GLY A 4 10.91 21.36 22.54
CA GLY A 4 9.64 22.10 22.58
C GLY A 4 9.31 22.86 21.30
N THR A 5 10.20 22.90 20.30
CA THR A 5 9.87 23.41 18.96
C THR A 5 8.74 22.58 18.34
N LYS A 6 7.75 23.28 17.78
CA LYS A 6 6.64 22.68 17.01
C LYS A 6 6.84 22.94 15.53
N VAL A 7 6.49 21.97 14.70
CA VAL A 7 6.58 22.05 13.24
C VAL A 7 5.25 21.62 12.62
N GLY A 8 4.82 22.33 11.58
CA GLY A 8 3.62 21.98 10.83
C GLY A 8 3.53 22.77 9.54
N PHE A 9 2.73 22.28 8.59
CA PHE A 9 2.44 23.06 7.38
C PHE A 9 1.53 24.24 7.73
N LYS A 10 1.88 25.42 7.22
CA LYS A 10 1.09 26.65 7.39
C LYS A 10 -0.26 26.56 6.68
N THR A 11 -0.27 25.87 5.54
CA THR A 11 -1.45 25.52 4.75
C THR A 11 -1.35 24.07 4.31
N PRO A 12 -2.46 23.30 4.27
CA PRO A 12 -2.45 21.96 3.70
C PRO A 12 -1.88 21.96 2.28
N VAL A 13 -0.96 21.04 2.00
CA VAL A 13 -0.39 20.85 0.66
C VAL A 13 -1.38 20.02 -0.16
N ASP A 14 -1.71 20.49 -1.37
CA ASP A 14 -2.57 19.74 -2.29
C ASP A 14 -1.84 18.49 -2.81
N THR A 15 -2.36 17.31 -2.45
CA THR A 15 -1.83 16.00 -2.83
C THR A 15 -2.72 15.25 -3.82
N SER A 16 -3.73 15.94 -4.40
CA SER A 16 -4.69 15.33 -5.33
C SER A 16 -4.12 15.08 -6.74
N THR A 17 -3.00 15.72 -7.08
CA THR A 17 -2.35 15.61 -8.39
C THR A 17 -0.85 15.39 -8.22
N GLU A 18 -0.27 14.59 -9.10
CA GLU A 18 1.16 14.33 -9.11
C GLU A 18 2.00 15.58 -9.38
N GLY A 19 3.28 15.49 -9.02
CA GLY A 19 4.29 16.50 -9.27
C GLY A 19 4.75 17.22 -8.02
N ASP A 20 5.67 18.17 -8.22
CA ASP A 20 6.26 18.97 -7.15
C ASP A 20 5.28 20.07 -6.72
N LYS A 21 4.95 20.09 -5.43
CA LYS A 21 4.03 21.05 -4.81
C LYS A 21 4.81 21.92 -3.83
N GLN A 22 4.68 23.23 -3.97
CA GLN A 22 5.24 24.16 -3.00
C GLN A 22 4.41 24.14 -1.71
N GLY A 23 5.10 24.06 -0.58
CA GLY A 23 4.51 24.19 0.74
C GLY A 23 5.36 25.09 1.62
N THR A 24 4.77 25.56 2.72
CA THR A 24 5.49 26.33 3.74
C THR A 24 5.32 25.63 5.08
N VAL A 25 6.44 25.27 5.70
CA VAL A 25 6.47 24.77 7.08
C VAL A 25 6.65 25.95 8.01
N GLU A 26 5.73 26.12 8.97
CA GLU A 26 5.90 27.07 10.07
C GLU A 26 6.58 26.33 11.23
N VAL A 27 7.73 26.84 11.65
CA VAL A 27 8.46 26.40 12.84
C VAL A 27 8.15 27.38 13.97
N THR A 28 7.60 26.90 15.08
CA THR A 28 7.34 27.70 16.28
C THR A 28 8.29 27.28 17.40
N TYR A 29 9.15 28.20 17.84
CA TYR A 29 10.12 27.98 18.90
C TYR A 29 9.49 28.15 20.30
N PRO A 30 10.12 27.63 21.36
CA PRO A 30 9.60 27.75 22.73
C PRO A 30 9.43 29.18 23.24
N ASP A 31 10.23 30.12 22.71
CA ASP A 31 10.13 31.56 23.02
C ASP A 31 8.97 32.26 22.29
N GLY A 32 8.21 31.50 21.49
CA GLY A 32 7.09 32.00 20.68
C GLY A 32 7.51 32.62 19.35
N SER A 33 8.81 32.74 19.06
CA SER A 33 9.28 33.17 17.75
C SER A 33 8.93 32.13 16.68
N LYS A 34 8.79 32.61 15.44
CA LYS A 34 8.33 31.81 14.31
C LYS A 34 9.25 31.98 13.10
N GLU A 35 9.40 30.92 12.34
CA GLU A 35 10.16 30.89 11.10
C GLU A 35 9.38 30.12 10.04
N ASP A 36 9.26 30.71 8.84
CA ASP A 36 8.63 30.08 7.69
C ASP A 36 9.71 29.48 6.79
N VAL A 37 9.63 28.17 6.54
CA VAL A 37 10.58 27.44 5.70
C VAL A 37 9.85 26.96 4.44
N PRO A 38 10.21 27.45 3.25
CA PRO A 38 9.66 26.93 2.00
C PRO A 38 10.18 25.51 1.76
N VAL A 39 9.28 24.61 1.39
CA VAL A 39 9.59 23.22 1.07
C VAL A 39 8.94 22.80 -0.24
N ILE A 40 9.51 21.79 -0.89
CA ILE A 40 8.91 21.13 -2.04
C ILE A 40 8.46 19.75 -1.59
N VAL A 41 7.18 19.45 -1.78
CA VAL A 41 6.58 18.14 -1.55
C VAL A 41 6.37 17.49 -2.90
N LYS A 42 7.06 16.37 -3.15
CA LYS A 42 6.86 15.60 -4.38
C LYS A 42 5.70 14.64 -4.19
N VAL A 43 4.61 14.85 -4.93
CA VAL A 43 3.46 13.96 -4.99
C VAL A 43 3.66 12.97 -6.14
N VAL A 44 3.49 11.69 -5.87
CA VAL A 44 3.61 10.60 -6.86
C VAL A 44 2.30 9.84 -6.94
N ALA A 45 2.03 9.18 -8.08
CA ALA A 45 0.85 8.33 -8.20
C ALA A 45 0.85 7.22 -7.11
N PRO A 46 -0.35 6.83 -6.63
CA PRO A 46 -0.55 5.57 -5.91
C PRO A 46 0.08 4.39 -6.65
N ASP A 47 0.69 3.45 -5.92
CA ASP A 47 1.22 2.22 -6.50
C ASP A 47 0.10 1.34 -7.06
N ALA A 48 -1.09 1.34 -6.44
CA ALA A 48 -2.28 0.68 -6.99
C ALA A 48 -2.71 1.22 -8.38
N ASP A 49 -2.38 2.47 -8.71
CA ASP A 49 -2.66 3.02 -10.05
C ASP A 49 -1.55 2.68 -11.06
N LYS A 50 -0.35 2.34 -10.58
CA LYS A 50 0.83 2.02 -11.41
C LYS A 50 0.97 0.55 -11.73
N TYR A 51 0.54 -0.32 -10.81
CA TYR A 51 0.69 -1.76 -10.93
C TYR A 51 -0.67 -2.41 -11.19
N THR A 52 -0.64 -3.59 -11.81
CA THR A 52 -1.85 -4.38 -12.03
C THR A 52 -1.51 -5.83 -11.71
N PRO A 53 -1.84 -6.30 -10.49
CA PRO A 53 -1.55 -7.65 -10.09
C PRO A 53 -2.47 -8.62 -10.82
N ALA A 54 -1.89 -9.66 -11.40
CA ALA A 54 -2.59 -10.67 -12.16
C ALA A 54 -2.83 -11.91 -11.30
N GLY A 55 -4.10 -12.30 -11.17
CA GLY A 55 -4.49 -13.51 -10.46
C GLY A 55 -4.17 -14.77 -11.26
N LYS A 56 -3.79 -15.85 -10.58
CA LYS A 56 -3.63 -17.18 -11.17
C LYS A 56 -4.24 -18.27 -10.29
N THR A 57 -4.51 -19.40 -10.91
CA THR A 57 -4.94 -20.59 -10.17
C THR A 57 -3.77 -21.16 -9.38
N GLN A 58 -3.98 -21.37 -8.09
CA GLN A 58 -3.09 -22.12 -7.22
C GLN A 58 -3.68 -23.51 -6.98
N THR A 59 -2.84 -24.55 -6.94
CA THR A 59 -3.26 -25.90 -6.53
C THR A 59 -2.62 -26.26 -5.18
N VAL A 60 -3.41 -26.79 -4.26
CA VAL A 60 -2.99 -27.30 -2.94
C VAL A 60 -3.67 -28.65 -2.68
N LYS A 61 -3.21 -29.40 -1.68
CA LYS A 61 -3.89 -30.63 -1.24
C LYS A 61 -5.00 -30.34 -0.23
N PRO A 62 -5.91 -31.30 0.00
CA PRO A 62 -6.87 -31.20 1.09
C PRO A 62 -6.20 -30.92 2.44
N ASN A 63 -6.74 -29.95 3.17
CA ASN A 63 -6.27 -29.43 4.46
C ASN A 63 -4.92 -28.68 4.43
N GLU A 64 -4.32 -28.43 3.26
CA GLU A 64 -3.18 -27.51 3.16
C GLU A 64 -3.64 -26.05 3.27
N THR A 65 -2.79 -25.19 3.84
CA THR A 65 -3.04 -23.75 3.90
C THR A 65 -2.43 -23.07 2.68
N PRO A 66 -3.24 -22.51 1.76
CA PRO A 66 -2.73 -21.82 0.60
C PRO A 66 -1.98 -20.54 0.99
N GLN A 67 -0.94 -20.18 0.24
CA GLN A 67 -0.22 -18.91 0.39
C GLN A 67 -0.71 -17.90 -0.65
N ALA A 68 -1.21 -16.73 -0.23
CA ALA A 68 -1.82 -15.75 -1.15
C ALA A 68 -0.87 -15.30 -2.28
N VAL A 69 0.43 -15.14 -1.99
CA VAL A 69 1.45 -14.79 -2.99
C VAL A 69 1.53 -15.80 -4.14
N ASN A 70 1.25 -17.07 -3.87
CA ASN A 70 1.26 -18.13 -4.90
C ASN A 70 0.04 -18.06 -5.82
N SER A 71 -0.97 -17.25 -5.51
CA SER A 71 -2.12 -16.99 -6.37
C SER A 71 -1.96 -15.72 -7.21
N ILE A 72 -0.81 -15.04 -7.14
CA ILE A 72 -0.47 -13.89 -7.99
C ILE A 72 0.62 -14.29 -8.99
N GLU A 73 0.39 -14.04 -10.28
CA GLU A 73 1.30 -14.40 -11.36
C GLU A 73 2.55 -13.53 -11.37
N ASN A 74 2.36 -12.22 -11.31
CA ASN A 74 3.40 -11.21 -11.42
C ASN A 74 3.87 -10.68 -10.05
N ALA A 75 3.79 -11.50 -8.99
CA ALA A 75 4.13 -11.09 -7.64
C ALA A 75 5.57 -10.53 -7.52
N SER A 76 6.51 -11.10 -8.27
CA SER A 76 7.92 -10.67 -8.26
C SER A 76 8.20 -9.37 -9.02
N SER A 77 7.25 -8.87 -9.82
CA SER A 77 7.37 -7.59 -10.51
C SER A 77 6.70 -6.44 -9.77
N LEU A 78 6.04 -6.72 -8.64
CA LEU A 78 5.49 -5.68 -7.76
C LEU A 78 6.60 -5.07 -6.90
N PRO A 79 6.40 -3.84 -6.36
CA PRO A 79 7.36 -3.18 -5.50
C PRO A 79 7.82 -4.05 -4.32
N GLU A 80 9.08 -3.90 -3.93
CA GLU A 80 9.59 -4.53 -2.72
C GLU A 80 8.81 -4.04 -1.49
N GLY A 81 8.44 -4.97 -0.60
CA GLY A 81 7.59 -4.68 0.56
C GLY A 81 6.09 -4.85 0.31
N THR A 82 5.68 -5.17 -0.93
CA THR A 82 4.29 -5.55 -1.23
C THR A 82 3.87 -6.79 -0.44
N GLN A 83 2.73 -6.71 0.24
CA GLN A 83 2.17 -7.78 1.04
C GLN A 83 0.97 -8.43 0.36
N PHE A 84 0.82 -9.75 0.55
CA PHE A 84 -0.25 -10.54 -0.05
C PHE A 84 -1.00 -11.29 1.04
N ALA A 85 -2.32 -11.12 1.10
CA ALA A 85 -3.17 -11.85 2.04
C ALA A 85 -4.49 -12.25 1.37
N PHE A 86 -5.08 -13.38 1.76
CA PHE A 86 -6.45 -13.66 1.37
C PHE A 86 -7.41 -12.76 2.16
N LYS A 87 -8.41 -12.19 1.49
CA LYS A 87 -9.44 -11.35 2.12
C LYS A 87 -10.24 -12.12 3.18
N ALA A 88 -10.38 -13.44 2.98
CA ALA A 88 -10.99 -14.36 3.93
C ALA A 88 -10.24 -15.71 3.90
N PRO A 89 -10.28 -16.51 4.98
CA PRO A 89 -9.70 -17.85 5.00
C PRO A 89 -10.28 -18.74 3.90
N VAL A 90 -9.42 -19.47 3.18
CA VAL A 90 -9.83 -20.41 2.13
C VAL A 90 -10.06 -21.78 2.75
N ASN A 91 -11.27 -22.33 2.61
CA ASN A 91 -11.58 -23.67 3.10
C ASN A 91 -11.05 -24.75 2.13
N THR A 92 -10.03 -25.48 2.57
CA THR A 92 -9.39 -26.56 1.81
C THR A 92 -9.73 -27.96 2.33
N SER A 93 -10.76 -28.13 3.16
CA SER A 93 -11.11 -29.45 3.71
C SER A 93 -11.77 -30.40 2.71
N SER A 94 -12.18 -29.90 1.54
CA SER A 94 -12.81 -30.68 0.47
C SER A 94 -12.26 -30.30 -0.89
N GLU A 95 -12.16 -31.29 -1.78
CA GLU A 95 -11.68 -31.11 -3.15
C GLU A 95 -12.53 -30.11 -3.95
N GLY A 96 -11.94 -29.61 -5.03
CA GLY A 96 -12.59 -28.76 -6.02
C GLY A 96 -12.13 -27.30 -5.98
N ASP A 97 -12.68 -26.52 -6.91
CA ASP A 97 -12.28 -25.14 -7.12
C ASP A 97 -12.94 -24.22 -6.08
N LYS A 98 -12.12 -23.46 -5.34
CA LYS A 98 -12.55 -22.47 -4.35
C LYS A 98 -12.24 -21.08 -4.87
N SER A 99 -13.26 -20.24 -5.02
CA SER A 99 -13.07 -18.82 -5.32
C SER A 99 -12.52 -18.10 -4.10
N ALA A 100 -11.49 -17.28 -4.28
CA ALA A 100 -10.90 -16.46 -3.24
C ALA A 100 -10.53 -15.08 -3.80
N VAL A 101 -10.21 -14.15 -2.90
CA VAL A 101 -9.71 -12.82 -3.26
C VAL A 101 -8.40 -12.59 -2.51
N VAL A 102 -7.36 -12.21 -3.24
CA VAL A 102 -6.09 -11.77 -2.66
C VAL A 102 -6.09 -10.25 -2.57
N VAL A 103 -5.86 -9.73 -1.38
CA VAL A 103 -5.57 -8.31 -1.13
C VAL A 103 -4.07 -8.11 -1.27
N VAL A 104 -3.68 -7.26 -2.21
CA VAL A 104 -2.30 -6.82 -2.44
C VAL A 104 -2.16 -5.46 -1.77
N THR A 105 -1.26 -5.34 -0.79
CA THR A 105 -0.98 -4.06 -0.09
C THR A 105 0.40 -3.57 -0.45
N TYR A 106 0.48 -2.42 -1.10
CA TYR A 106 1.73 -1.81 -1.55
C TYR A 106 2.44 -1.06 -0.40
N PRO A 107 3.74 -0.77 -0.55
CA PRO A 107 4.52 -0.03 0.46
C PRO A 107 3.97 1.36 0.77
N ASP A 108 3.32 2.02 -0.20
CA ASP A 108 2.65 3.31 -0.02
C ASP A 108 1.31 3.21 0.74
N GLY A 109 0.89 1.99 1.10
CA GLY A 109 -0.35 1.69 1.82
C GLY A 109 -1.59 1.53 0.94
N THR A 110 -1.47 1.75 -0.37
CA THR A 110 -2.54 1.54 -1.36
C THR A 110 -2.76 0.05 -1.61
N ARG A 111 -3.91 -0.32 -2.18
CA ARG A 111 -4.32 -1.73 -2.27
C ARG A 111 -5.06 -2.06 -3.56
N ASP A 112 -4.84 -3.29 -4.02
CA ASP A 112 -5.65 -3.97 -5.03
C ASP A 112 -6.33 -5.22 -4.47
N GLU A 113 -7.49 -5.57 -5.02
CA GLU A 113 -8.18 -6.82 -4.76
C GLU A 113 -8.23 -7.68 -6.03
N VAL A 114 -7.61 -8.86 -5.97
CA VAL A 114 -7.44 -9.75 -7.11
C VAL A 114 -8.27 -11.01 -6.91
N PRO A 115 -9.29 -11.27 -7.75
CA PRO A 115 -10.03 -12.53 -7.73
C PRO A 115 -9.14 -13.66 -8.24
N VAL A 116 -9.14 -14.79 -7.52
CA VAL A 116 -8.33 -15.97 -7.84
C VAL A 116 -9.10 -17.26 -7.58
N THR A 117 -8.58 -18.38 -8.07
CA THR A 117 -9.10 -19.72 -7.81
C THR A 117 -8.04 -20.55 -7.09
N VAL A 118 -8.42 -21.19 -5.98
CA VAL A 118 -7.62 -22.20 -5.30
C VAL A 118 -8.24 -23.56 -5.58
N LYS A 119 -7.51 -24.41 -6.31
CA LYS A 119 -7.89 -25.80 -6.56
C LYS A 119 -7.36 -26.68 -5.45
N VAL A 120 -8.25 -27.45 -4.82
CA VAL A 120 -7.97 -28.40 -3.73
C VAL A 120 -8.11 -29.82 -4.22
#